data_AF-A0A7X0L423-F1
#
_entry.id   AF-A0A7X0L423-F1
#
_cell.length_a   1.000
_cell.length_b   1.000
_cell.length_c   1.000
_cell.angle_alpha   90.00
_cell.angle_beta   90.00
_cell.angle_gamma   90.00
#
_symmetry.space_group_name_H-M   'P 1'
#
loop_
_entity.id
_entity.type
_entity.pdbx_description
1 polymer ?
#
loop_
_entity_poly.entity_id
_entity_poly.type
_entity_poly.pdbx_seq_one_letter_code
_entity_poly.pdbx_strand_id
1 'polypeptide(L)' 'MSQPLVSQHLRLLRGVNLVTASRSGRETIYSLTDHHVAHVIQDAITHSQER' A
#
# COMPACT_ATOMS: atom_id res chain seq x y z
N MET A 1 -15.92 -6.04 -0.69
CA MET A 1 -14.77 -6.01 0.25
C MET A 1 -15.21 -5.29 1.50
N SER A 2 -15.07 -5.90 2.68
CA SER A 2 -15.48 -5.25 3.93
C SER A 2 -14.43 -4.22 4.36
N GLN A 3 -14.88 -2.99 4.60
CA GLN A 3 -14.06 -1.84 5.04
C GLN A 3 -13.15 -2.10 6.26
N PRO A 4 -13.50 -2.99 7.22
CA PRO A 4 -12.62 -3.33 8.34
C PRO A 4 -11.31 -4.01 7.93
N LEU A 5 -11.34 -4.94 6.97
CA LEU A 5 -10.14 -5.68 6.54
C LEU A 5 -9.17 -4.80 5.74
N VAL A 6 -9.71 -3.93 4.90
CA VAL A 6 -8.89 -2.97 4.12
C VAL A 6 -8.15 -2.02 5.05
N SER A 7 -8.83 -1.52 6.10
CA SER A 7 -8.20 -0.62 7.08
C SER A 7 -7.09 -1.31 7.89
N GLN A 8 -7.25 -2.60 8.19
CA GLN A 8 -6.21 -3.39 8.86
C GLN A 8 -4.98 -3.55 7.97
N HIS A 9 -5.15 -3.94 6.70
CA HIS A 9 -4.03 -4.07 5.76
C HIS A 9 -3.28 -2.75 5.55
N LEU A 10 -4.00 -1.65 5.35
CA LEU A 10 -3.38 -0.33 5.20
C LEU A 10 -2.60 0.11 6.44
N ARG A 11 -3.07 -0.28 7.64
CA ARG A 11 -2.34 0.00 8.89
C ARG A 11 -1.04 -0.79 8.96
N LEU A 12 -1.03 -2.06 8.55
CA LEU A 12 0.16 -2.89 8.49
C LEU A 12 1.16 -2.33 7.47
N LEU A 13 0.70 -2.08 6.24
CA LEU A 13 1.53 -1.52 5.15
C LEU A 13 2.16 -0.17 5.53
N ARG A 14 1.43 0.68 6.26
CA ARG A 14 1.98 1.92 6.80
C ARG A 14 3.05 1.67 7.86
N GLY A 15 2.85 0.66 8.72
CA GLY A 15 3.82 0.28 9.75
C GLY A 15 5.17 -0.19 9.20
N VAL A 16 5.18 -0.69 7.96
CA VAL A 16 6.40 -1.09 7.25
C VAL A 16 6.85 -0.08 6.18
N ASN A 17 6.31 1.15 6.21
CA ASN A 17 6.66 2.24 5.29
C ASN A 17 6.42 1.95 3.79
N LEU A 18 5.50 1.04 3.44
CA LEU A 18 5.13 0.80 2.04
C LEU A 18 4.07 1.78 1.54
N VAL A 19 3.25 2.32 2.45
CA VAL A 19 2.24 3.33 2.13
C VAL A 19 2.28 4.50 3.10
N THR A 20 1.96 5.67 2.58
CA THR A 20 1.72 6.90 3.34
C THR A 20 0.23 7.18 3.44
N ALA A 21 -0.16 8.01 4.41
CA ALA A 21 -1.54 8.42 4.60
C ALA A 21 -1.60 9.94 4.73
N SER A 22 -2.40 10.59 3.90
CA SER A 22 -2.67 12.03 3.96
C SER A 22 -4.15 12.27 4.22
N ARG A 23 -4.46 13.30 5.03
CA ARG A 23 -5.84 13.65 5.35
C ARG A 23 -6.36 14.68 4.36
N SER A 24 -7.43 14.34 3.67
CA SER A 24 -8.17 15.24 2.77
C SER A 24 -9.56 15.47 3.34
N GLY A 25 -9.71 16.52 4.15
CA GLY A 25 -10.95 16.81 4.87
C GLY A 25 -11.38 15.68 5.81
N ARG A 26 -12.45 14.98 5.44
CA ARG A 26 -13.01 13.86 6.21
C ARG A 26 -12.45 12.50 5.79
N GLU A 27 -11.68 12.45 4.71
CA GLU A 27 -11.13 11.23 4.14
C GLU A 27 -9.64 11.10 4.42
N THR A 28 -9.17 9.84 4.48
CA THR A 28 -7.74 9.52 4.53
C THR A 28 -7.37 8.87 3.21
N ILE A 29 -6.51 9.54 2.45
CA ILE A 29 -5.99 9.05 1.18
C ILE A 29 -4.69 8.31 1.46
N TYR A 30 -4.58 7.09 0.94
CA TYR A 30 -3.36 6.30 1.02
C TYR A 30 -2.66 6.30 -0.34
N SER A 31 -1.34 6.38 -0.30
CA SER A 31 -0.47 6.37 -1.48
C SER A 31 0.78 5.55 -1.21
N LEU A 32 1.45 5.06 -2.25
CA LEU A 32 2.78 4.48 -2.09
C LEU A 32 3.75 5.53 -1.54
N THR A 33 4.73 5.09 -0.76
CA THR A 33 5.70 5.99 -0.14
C THR A 33 6.53 6.74 -1.18
N ASP A 34 7.00 6.04 -2.20
CA ASP A 34 7.78 6.61 -3.29
C ASP A 34 7.77 5.69 -4.53
N HIS A 35 8.48 6.12 -5.57
CA HIS A 35 8.64 5.38 -6.82
C HIS A 35 9.48 4.11 -6.66
N HIS A 36 10.38 4.06 -5.69
CA HIS A 36 11.21 2.89 -5.44
C HIS A 36 10.37 1.73 -4.89
N VAL A 37 9.46 2.01 -3.96
CA VAL A 37 8.48 1.04 -3.46
C VAL A 37 7.60 0.49 -4.60
N ALA A 38 7.17 1.35 -5.53
CA ALA A 38 6.39 0.91 -6.68
C ALA A 38 7.14 -0.11 -7.55
N HIS A 39 8.43 0.15 -7.81
CA HIS A 39 9.28 -0.78 -8.57
C HIS A 39 9.44 -2.12 -7.86
N VAL A 40 9.78 -2.12 -6.56
CA VAL A 40 9.99 -3.36 -5.80
C VAL A 40 8.71 -4.22 -5.77
N ILE A 41 7.54 -3.60 -5.57
CA ILE A 41 6.27 -4.33 -5.61
C ILE A 41 5.99 -4.88 -7.01
N GLN A 42 6.27 -4.10 -8.05
CA GLN A 42 6.09 -4.54 -9.43
C GLN A 42 6.98 -5.74 -9.75
N ASP A 43 8.25 -5.70 -9.34
CA ASP A 43 9.19 -6.81 -9.52
C ASP A 43 8.72 -8.06 -8.78
N ALA A 44 8.25 -7.91 -7.54
CA ALA A 44 7.70 -9.03 -6.76
C ALA A 44 6.45 -9.64 -7.41
N ILE A 45 5.56 -8.82 -7.98
CA ILE A 45 4.38 -9.29 -8.73
C ILE A 45 4.82 -10.05 -9.97
N THR A 46 5.71 -9.47 -10.78
CA THR A 46 6.26 -10.10 -11.98
C THR A 46 6.89 -11.45 -11.64
N HIS A 47 7.77 -11.49 -10.64
CA HIS A 47 8.41 -12.74 -10.19
C HIS A 47 7.40 -13.79 -9.72
N SER A 48 6.32 -13.39 -9.04
CA SER A 48 5.27 -14.33 -8.62
C SER A 48 4.52 -14.99 -9.78
N GLN A 49 4.56 -14.37 -10.96
CA GLN A 49 3.92 -14.84 -12.19
C GLN A 49 4.88 -15.66 -13.07
N GLU A 50 6.19 -15.53 -12.90
CA GLU A 50 7.26 -16.24 -13.62
C GLU A 50 7.43 -17.71 -13.15
N ARG A 51 6.34 -18.42 -12.87
CA ARG A 51 6.39 -19.85 -12.51
C ARG A 51 7.06 -20.72 -13.56
#